data_AF-A0AAD5X960-F1
#
_entry.id   AF-A0AAD5X960-F1
#
_cell.length_a   1.000
_cell.length_b   1.000
_cell.length_c   1.000
_cell.angle_alpha   90.00
_cell.angle_beta   90.00
_cell.angle_gamma   90.00
#
_symmetry.space_group_name_H-M   'P 1'
#
loop_
_entity.id
_entity.type
_entity.pdbx_description
1 polymer ?
#
loop_
_entity_poly.entity_id
_entity_poly.type
_entity_poly.pdbx_seq_one_letter_code
_entity_poly.pdbx_strand_id
1 'polypeptide(L)'
;MRAGLGLVEPLLTLIPSARVHHLGLYREHSTLLPVEYYNKLPAQCSVDIGFVVDPMVATGGTAVAAVNMLKEWGLRKIKFVAIIGSTVGVKVLTDAHP
;
A
#
# COMPACT_ATOMS: atom_id res chain seq x y z
N MET A 1 5.07 -3.54 -4.74
CA MET A 1 5.17 -4.30 -6.01
C MET A 1 5.65 -5.70 -5.70
N ARG A 2 5.30 -6.75 -6.45
CA ARG A 2 4.69 -6.76 -7.81
C ARG A 2 3.18 -7.03 -7.85
N ALA A 3 2.61 -7.76 -6.90
CA ALA A 3 1.25 -8.30 -6.99
C ALA A 3 0.15 -7.26 -7.24
N GLY A 4 0.28 -6.04 -6.67
CA GLY A 4 -0.65 -4.93 -6.87
C GLY A 4 -0.80 -4.43 -8.32
N LEU A 5 0.15 -4.71 -9.22
CA LEU A 5 0.12 -4.21 -10.60
C LEU A 5 -1.11 -4.71 -11.38
N GLY A 6 -1.56 -5.94 -11.11
CA GLY A 6 -2.75 -6.50 -11.78
C GLY A 6 -4.06 -5.79 -11.43
N LEU A 7 -4.06 -4.94 -10.40
CA LEU A 7 -5.23 -4.17 -9.95
C LEU A 7 -5.22 -2.73 -10.45
N VAL A 8 -4.13 -2.25 -11.03
CA VAL A 8 -3.98 -0.85 -11.46
C VAL A 8 -4.88 -0.54 -12.65
N GLU A 9 -4.83 -1.34 -13.72
CA GLU A 9 -5.62 -1.11 -14.94
C GLU A 9 -7.14 -1.10 -14.70
N PRO A 10 -7.72 -2.06 -13.93
CA PRO A 10 -9.14 -2.00 -13.59
C PRO A 10 -9.51 -0.75 -12.78
N LEU A 11 -8.65 -0.32 -11.84
CA LEU A 11 -8.91 0.88 -11.04
C LEU A 11 -8.83 2.15 -11.87
N LEU A 12 -7.88 2.24 -12.80
CA LEU A 12 -7.80 3.36 -13.74
C LEU A 12 -9.00 3.43 -14.69
N THR A 13 -9.60 2.29 -15.02
CA THR A 13 -10.86 2.27 -15.79
C THR A 13 -12.00 2.94 -15.01
N LEU A 14 -12.03 2.79 -13.68
CA LEU A 14 -13.03 3.42 -12.81
C LEU A 14 -12.69 4.88 -12.47
N ILE A 15 -11.40 5.20 -12.32
CA ILE A 15 -10.92 6.55 -11.96
C ILE A 15 -9.77 6.95 -12.92
N PRO A 16 -10.08 7.36 -14.17
CA PRO A 16 -9.05 7.61 -15.19
C PRO A 16 -8.09 8.75 -14.87
N SER A 17 -8.50 9.69 -14.01
CA SER A 17 -7.68 10.83 -13.59
C SER A 17 -6.70 10.50 -12.45
N ALA A 18 -6.74 9.27 -11.91
CA ALA A 18 -5.85 8.88 -10.82
C ALA A 18 -4.39 8.81 -11.28
N ARG A 19 -3.49 9.30 -10.44
CA ARG A 19 -2.04 9.18 -10.64
C ARG A 19 -1.55 7.87 -10.05
N VAL A 20 -0.72 7.13 -10.81
CA VAL A 20 -0.15 5.86 -10.36
C VAL A 20 1.26 6.08 -9.82
N HIS A 21 1.45 5.73 -8.55
CA HIS A 21 2.76 5.69 -7.90
C HIS A 21 3.10 4.26 -7.49
N HIS A 22 4.37 3.88 -7.65
CA HIS A 22 4.83 2.53 -7.35
C HIS A 22 5.75 2.53 -6.13
N LEU A 23 5.42 1.67 -5.18
CA LEU A 23 6.24 1.35 -4.01
C LEU A 23 6.68 -0.12 -4.09
N GLY A 24 7.97 -0.36 -3.94
CA GLY A 24 8.58 -1.67 -3.84
C GLY A 24 9.07 -1.90 -2.42
N LEU A 25 8.48 -2.91 -1.77
CA LEU A 25 8.83 -3.36 -0.43
C LEU A 25 9.21 -4.82 -0.51
N TYR A 26 10.32 -5.19 0.11
CA TYR A 26 10.62 -6.59 0.40
C TYR A 26 10.75 -6.77 1.90
N ARG A 27 10.61 -8.02 2.35
CA ARG A 27 10.81 -8.36 3.76
C ARG A 27 12.23 -8.87 3.91
N GLU A 28 12.99 -8.25 4.78
CA GLU A 28 14.33 -8.74 5.10
C GLU A 28 14.21 -10.04 5.91
N HIS A 29 15.06 -11.03 5.61
CA HIS A 29 14.84 -12.42 6.05
C HIS A 29 15.20 -12.65 7.52
N SER A 30 16.09 -11.83 8.10
CA SER A 30 16.58 -12.02 9.47
C SER A 30 15.76 -11.23 10.51
N THR A 31 15.43 -9.98 10.22
CA THR A 31 14.67 -9.06 11.07
C THR A 31 13.18 -9.14 10.81
N LEU A 32 12.78 -9.69 9.67
CA LEU A 32 11.40 -9.71 9.19
C LEU A 32 10.77 -8.32 9.01
N LEU A 33 11.60 -7.26 9.02
CA LEU A 33 11.18 -5.89 8.82
C LEU A 33 10.98 -5.59 7.32
N PRO A 34 10.06 -4.66 7.00
CA PRO A 34 9.88 -4.19 5.64
C PRO A 34 11.05 -3.28 5.25
N VAL A 35 11.69 -3.55 4.12
CA VAL A 35 12.73 -2.72 3.52
C VAL A 35 12.23 -2.15 2.21
N GLU A 36 12.30 -0.84 2.09
CA GLU A 36 12.05 -0.12 0.85
C GLU A 36 13.18 -0.39 -0.14
N TYR A 37 12.85 -0.91 -1.33
CA TYR A 37 13.82 -1.07 -2.41
C TYR A 37 13.48 -0.22 -3.64
N TYR A 38 12.29 0.36 -3.68
CA TYR A 38 11.85 1.17 -4.81
C TYR A 38 10.77 2.17 -4.37
N ASN A 39 11.00 3.44 -4.63
CA ASN A 39 10.06 4.50 -4.32
C ASN A 39 10.04 5.56 -5.42
N LYS A 40 8.87 5.71 -6.03
CA LYS A 40 8.59 6.70 -7.07
C LYS A 40 7.56 7.74 -6.61
N LEU A 41 7.47 7.96 -5.30
CA LEU A 41 6.74 9.09 -4.77
C LEU A 41 7.54 10.37 -5.05
N PRO A 42 6.90 11.44 -5.54
CA PRO A 42 7.57 12.73 -5.69
C PRO A 42 7.94 13.29 -4.31
N ALA A 43 8.85 14.27 -4.26
CA ALA A 43 9.37 14.80 -3.00
C ALA A 43 8.28 15.40 -2.07
N GLN A 44 7.17 15.88 -2.63
CA GLN A 44 6.03 16.37 -1.87
C GLN A 44 4.76 15.62 -2.23
N CYS A 45 3.98 15.27 -1.21
CA CYS A 45 2.63 14.74 -1.39
C CYS A 45 1.72 15.82 -2.00
N SER A 46 1.19 15.53 -3.19
CA SER A 46 0.29 16.41 -3.93
C SER A 46 -1.07 15.76 -4.20
N VAL A 47 -1.39 14.67 -3.46
CA VAL A 47 -2.64 13.93 -3.58
C VAL A 47 -3.38 13.94 -2.24
N ASP A 48 -4.70 14.05 -2.29
CA ASP A 48 -5.53 14.11 -1.08
C ASP A 48 -5.93 12.72 -0.57
N ILE A 49 -6.11 11.77 -1.50
CA ILE A 49 -6.55 10.39 -1.25
C ILE A 49 -5.65 9.45 -2.03
N GLY A 50 -5.15 8.40 -1.38
CA GLY A 50 -4.43 7.31 -2.04
C GLY A 50 -5.09 5.95 -1.82
N PHE A 51 -5.04 5.14 -2.86
CA PHE A 51 -5.48 3.75 -2.84
C PHE A 51 -4.25 2.85 -2.89
N VAL A 52 -4.03 2.07 -1.84
CA VAL A 52 -3.01 1.02 -1.84
C VAL A 52 -3.65 -0.26 -2.33
N VAL A 53 -3.09 -0.85 -3.38
CA VAL A 53 -3.64 -2.05 -4.02
C VAL A 53 -2.71 -3.23 -3.83
N ASP A 54 -3.23 -4.32 -3.27
CA ASP A 54 -2.55 -5.61 -3.19
C ASP A 54 -3.60 -6.73 -3.21
N PRO A 55 -3.50 -7.75 -4.08
CA PRO A 55 -4.48 -8.83 -4.13
C PRO A 55 -4.77 -9.50 -2.79
N MET A 56 -3.79 -9.55 -1.88
CA MET A 56 -3.90 -10.30 -0.64
C MET A 56 -3.35 -9.56 0.58
N VAL A 57 -4.15 -9.52 1.65
CA VAL A 57 -3.68 -9.17 3.00
C VAL A 57 -3.57 -10.44 3.85
N ALA A 58 -2.36 -10.99 3.94
CA ALA A 58 -2.09 -12.21 4.72
C ALA A 58 -1.88 -11.90 6.21
N THR A 59 -0.70 -11.43 6.62
CA THR A 59 -0.38 -11.09 8.02
C THR A 59 -0.58 -9.61 8.35
N GLY A 60 -0.82 -8.77 7.34
CA GLY A 60 -0.96 -7.31 7.51
C GLY A 60 0.36 -6.54 7.51
N GLY A 61 1.52 -7.20 7.70
CA GLY A 61 2.81 -6.52 7.84
C GLY A 61 3.19 -5.60 6.66
N THR A 62 3.10 -6.10 5.43
CA THR A 62 3.36 -5.30 4.22
C THR A 62 2.35 -4.16 4.06
N ALA A 63 1.09 -4.39 4.44
CA ALA A 63 0.05 -3.38 4.33
C ALA A 63 0.29 -2.22 5.31
N VAL A 64 0.59 -2.54 6.57
CA VAL A 64 0.98 -1.56 7.59
C VAL A 64 2.23 -0.78 7.16
N ALA A 65 3.25 -1.48 6.65
CA ALA A 65 4.46 -0.83 6.17
C ALA A 65 4.18 0.18 5.05
N ALA A 66 3.40 -0.22 4.05
CA ALA A 66 3.03 0.65 2.94
C ALA A 66 2.23 1.88 3.39
N VAL A 67 1.29 1.70 4.32
CA VAL A 67 0.48 2.80 4.85
C VAL A 67 1.33 3.75 5.70
N ASN A 68 2.26 3.25 6.52
CA ASN A 68 3.22 4.08 7.25
C ASN A 68 4.02 4.99 6.32
N MET A 69 4.62 4.43 5.28
CA MET A 69 5.41 5.21 4.31
C MET A 69 4.59 6.30 3.62
N LEU A 70 3.32 6.01 3.30
CA LEU A 70 2.43 7.01 2.70
C LEU A 70 2.07 8.12 3.68
N LYS A 71 1.87 7.80 4.96
CA LYS A 71 1.65 8.81 6.01
C LYS A 71 2.89 9.66 6.23
N GLU A 72 4.08 9.05 6.26
CA GLU A 72 5.38 9.75 6.35
C GLU A 72 5.61 10.66 5.14
N TRP A 73 5.19 10.24 3.95
CA TRP A 73 5.20 11.07 2.75
C TRP A 73 4.23 12.27 2.82
N GLY A 74 3.26 12.24 3.74
CA GLY A 74 2.31 13.32 3.99
C GLY A 74 0.88 13.04 3.53
N LEU A 75 0.57 11.84 3.05
CA LEU A 75 -0.77 11.46 2.61
C LEU A 75 -1.69 11.21 3.82
N ARG A 76 -2.83 11.90 3.85
CA ARG A 76 -3.75 11.88 5.00
C ARG A 76 -4.88 10.86 4.90
N LYS A 77 -5.42 10.64 3.69
CA LYS A 77 -6.53 9.70 3.47
C LYS A 77 -6.02 8.53 2.65
N ILE A 78 -6.02 7.35 3.27
CA ILE A 78 -5.51 6.13 2.64
C ILE A 78 -6.60 5.07 2.69
N LYS A 79 -6.84 4.41 1.56
CA LYS A 79 -7.73 3.24 1.45
C LYS A 79 -6.90 2.06 0.99
N PHE A 80 -6.92 0.98 1.77
CA PHE A 80 -6.30 -0.27 1.36
C PHE A 80 -7.34 -1.13 0.64
N VAL A 81 -7.01 -1.60 -0.56
CA VAL A 81 -7.90 -2.40 -1.40
C VAL A 81 -7.24 -3.74 -1.66
N ALA A 82 -7.92 -4.81 -1.26
CA ALA A 82 -7.50 -6.18 -1.48
C ALA A 82 -8.68 -7.04 -1.95
N ILE A 83 -8.36 -8.12 -2.67
CA ILE A 83 -9.37 -9.10 -3.10
C ILE A 83 -9.66 -10.09 -1.97
N ILE A 84 -8.60 -10.59 -1.32
CA ILE A 84 -8.69 -11.51 -0.20
C ILE A 84 -7.92 -10.96 1.00
N GLY A 85 -8.49 -11.13 2.19
CA GLY A 85 -7.86 -10.73 3.44
C GLY A 85 -8.08 -11.78 4.51
N SER A 86 -7.02 -12.17 5.22
CA SER A 86 -7.18 -12.97 6.42
C SER A 86 -7.72 -12.09 7.55
N THR A 87 -8.49 -12.68 8.46
CA THR A 87 -9.02 -11.97 9.65
C THR A 87 -7.89 -11.35 10.48
N VAL A 88 -6.78 -12.08 10.66
CA VAL A 88 -5.60 -11.61 11.39
C VAL A 88 -4.97 -10.41 10.67
N GLY A 89 -4.75 -10.50 9.36
CA GLY A 89 -4.09 -9.44 8.59
C GLY A 89 -4.92 -8.17 8.50
N VAL A 90 -6.23 -8.30 8.33
CA VAL A 90 -7.16 -7.16 8.37
C VAL A 90 -7.14 -6.52 9.75
N LYS A 91 -7.23 -7.30 10.82
CA LYS A 91 -7.17 -6.78 12.20
C LYS A 91 -5.87 -6.02 12.46
N VAL A 92 -4.72 -6.59 12.08
CA VAL A 92 -3.40 -5.95 12.23
C VAL A 92 -3.36 -4.60 11.50
N LEU A 93 -3.88 -4.54 10.27
CA LEU A 93 -3.91 -3.30 9.51
C LEU A 93 -4.82 -2.24 10.16
N THR A 94 -6.02 -2.64 10.57
CA THR A 94 -7.01 -1.73 11.19
C THR A 94 -6.56 -1.26 12.57
N ASP A 95 -5.97 -2.12 13.40
CA ASP A 95 -5.45 -1.73 14.71
C ASP A 95 -4.28 -0.73 14.56
N ALA A 96 -3.39 -0.96 13.59
CA ALA A 96 -2.27 -0.06 13.34
C ALA A 96 -2.72 1.27 12.72
N HIS A 97 -3.77 1.25 11.90
CA HIS A 97 -4.29 2.39 11.14
C HIS A 97 -5.82 2.45 11.17
N PRO A 98 -6.41 2.98 12.25
CA PRO A 98 -7.86 3.14 12.37
C PRO A 98 -8.43 4.20 11.42
#